data_AF-X1GDS5-F1
#
_entry.id   AF-X1GDS5-F1
#
_cell.length_a   1.000
_cell.length_b   1.000
_cell.length_c   1.000
_cell.angle_alpha   90.00
_cell.angle_beta   90.00
_cell.angle_gamma   90.00
#
_symmetry.space_group_name_H-M   'P 1'
#
loop_
_entity.id
_entity.type
_entity.pdbx_description
1 polymer ?
#
loop_
_entity_poly.entity_id
_entity_poly.type
_entity_poly.pdbx_seq_one_letter_code
_entity_poly.pdbx_strand_id
1 'polypeptide(L)' 'MVSGLKEMAITHLLINYDIFDKWVKENFTIKEQELLGKFFEKHTRLDYLKWGYGVYRLGYFD' A
#
# COMPACT_ATOMS: atom_id res chain seq x y z
N MET A 1 13.02 1.52 -1.27
CA MET A 1 11.64 2.05 -1.20
C MET A 1 11.12 2.03 0.23
N VAL A 2 11.09 0.89 0.93
CA VAL A 2 10.71 0.83 2.37
C VAL A 2 11.67 1.62 3.27
N SER A 3 12.97 1.66 2.96
CA SER A 3 13.98 2.45 3.70
C SER A 3 13.63 3.94 3.78
N GLY A 4 13.23 4.55 2.68
CA GLY A 4 12.85 5.97 2.66
C GLY A 4 11.60 6.27 3.48
N LEU A 5 10.58 5.40 3.44
CA LEU A 5 9.38 5.56 4.27
C LEU A 5 9.71 5.43 5.76
N LYS A 6 10.65 4.54 6.11
CA LYS A 6 11.15 4.36 7.47
C LYS A 6 11.93 5.57 7.97
N GLU A 7 12.79 6.15 7.13
CA GLU A 7 13.52 7.39 7.43
C GLU A 7 12.57 8.57 7.67
N MET A 8 11.43 8.59 6.97
CA MET A 8 10.37 9.58 7.17
C MET A 8 9.46 9.30 8.39
N ALA A 9 9.76 8.27 9.18
CA ALA A 9 8.95 7.80 10.30
C ALA A 9 7.48 7.50 9.93
N ILE A 10 7.21 7.19 8.67
CA ILE A 10 5.88 6.76 8.22
C ILE A 10 5.71 5.30 8.65
N THR A 11 4.66 5.05 9.42
CA THR A 11 4.36 3.72 9.99
C THR A 11 3.11 3.09 9.38
N HIS A 12 2.21 3.89 8.81
CA HIS A 12 0.94 3.43 8.27
C HIS A 12 0.60 4.13 6.96
N LEU A 13 -0.12 3.43 6.10
CA LEU A 13 -0.76 3.93 4.89
C LEU A 13 -2.28 3.85 5.09
N LEU A 14 -2.99 4.94 4.86
CA LEU A 14 -4.45 4.97 4.79
C LEU A 14 -4.85 5.00 3.32
N ILE A 15 -5.66 4.03 2.89
CA ILE A 15 -6.04 3.86 1.49
C ILE A 15 -7.55 3.86 1.39
N ASN A 16 -8.12 4.72 0.54
CA ASN A 16 -9.48 4.56 0.05
C ASN A 16 -9.43 3.69 -1.21
N TYR A 17 -10.08 2.53 -1.22
CA TYR A 17 -9.95 1.57 -2.32
C TYR A 17 -10.51 2.10 -3.64
N ASP A 18 -11.63 2.82 -3.64
CA ASP A 18 -12.23 3.33 -4.88
C ASP A 18 -11.32 4.34 -5.59
N ILE A 19 -10.75 5.27 -4.83
CA ILE A 19 -9.80 6.27 -5.34
C ILE A 19 -8.50 5.59 -5.76
N PHE A 20 -8.01 4.68 -4.93
CA PHE A 20 -6.74 4.00 -5.17
C PHE A 20 -6.80 3.10 -6.41
N ASP A 21 -7.82 2.26 -6.55
CA ASP A 21 -7.98 1.36 -7.69
C ASP A 21 -8.11 2.13 -9.00
N LYS A 22 -8.83 3.26 -8.99
CA LYS A 22 -8.93 4.15 -10.14
C LYS A 22 -7.55 4.71 -10.51
N TRP A 23 -6.85 5.29 -9.53
CA TRP A 23 -5.52 5.86 -9.74
C TRP A 23 -4.52 4.82 -10.26
N VAL A 24 -4.53 3.60 -9.70
CA VAL A 24 -3.66 2.50 -10.13
C VAL A 24 -3.92 2.13 -11.59
N LYS A 25 -5.19 1.97 -11.98
CA LYS A 25 -5.56 1.59 -13.35
C LYS A 25 -5.24 2.67 -14.39
N GLU A 26 -5.34 3.95 -14.00
CA GLU A 26 -5.11 5.08 -14.91
C GLU A 26 -3.63 5.42 -15.09
N ASN A 27 -2.77 5.12 -14.10
CA ASN A 27 -1.40 5.63 -14.07
C ASN A 27 -0.31 4.56 -14.20
N PHE A 28 -0.65 3.27 -14.11
CA PHE A 28 0.34 2.19 -14.07
C PHE A 28 0.05 1.12 -15.12
N THR A 29 1.12 0.63 -15.74
CA THR A 29 1.08 -0.56 -16.60
C THR A 29 0.78 -1.81 -15.78
N ILE A 30 0.30 -2.87 -16.43
CA ILE A 30 0.00 -4.17 -15.77
C ILE A 30 1.19 -4.67 -14.93
N LYS A 31 2.41 -4.57 -15.47
CA LYS A 31 3.63 -5.00 -14.77
C LYS A 31 3.91 -4.17 -13.50
N GLU A 32 3.60 -2.88 -13.53
CA GLU A 32 3.75 -2.02 -12.34
C GLU A 32 2.65 -2.27 -11.32
N GLN A 33 1.42 -2.57 -11.77
CA GLN A 33 0.33 -2.99 -10.88
C GLN A 33 0.68 -4.29 -10.14
N GLU A 34 1.27 -5.27 -10.84
CA GLU A 34 1.78 -6.50 -10.20
C GLU A 34 2.89 -6.21 -9.18
N LEU A 35 3.81 -5.29 -9.50
CA LEU A 35 4.87 -4.88 -8.57
C LEU A 35 4.28 -4.21 -7.33
N LEU A 36 3.28 -3.35 -7.51
CA LEU A 36 2.57 -2.68 -6.43
C LEU A 36 1.85 -3.70 -5.54
N GLY A 37 1.18 -4.69 -6.13
CA GLY A 37 0.58 -5.80 -5.39
C GLY A 37 1.60 -6.55 -4.53
N LYS A 38 2.75 -6.92 -5.11
CA LYS A 38 3.86 -7.56 -4.38
C LYS A 38 4.42 -6.69 -3.26
N PHE A 39 4.42 -5.36 -3.43
CA PHE A 39 4.83 -4.44 -2.38
C PHE A 39 3.88 -4.53 -1.17
N PHE A 40 2.56 -4.44 -1.39
CA PHE A 40 1.60 -4.54 -0.30
C PHE A 40 1.65 -5.91 0.39
N GLU A 41 1.76 -6.99 -0.38
CA GLU A 41 1.87 -8.36 0.15
C GLU A 41 3.12 -8.55 1.03
N LYS A 42 4.28 -8.03 0.60
CA LYS A 42 5.55 -8.30 1.28
C LYS A 42 5.90 -7.31 2.39
N HIS A 43 5.42 -6.08 2.30
CA HIS A 43 5.91 -4.98 3.13
C HIS A 43 4.85 -4.34 4.01
N THR A 44 3.60 -4.78 3.91
CA THR A 44 2.50 -4.21 4.68
C THR A 44 1.62 -5.26 5.32
N ARG A 45 0.95 -4.86 6.40
CA ARG A 45 -0.09 -5.64 7.06
C ARG A 45 -1.35 -4.81 7.17
N LEU A 46 -2.49 -5.35 6.77
CA LEU A 46 -3.79 -4.70 6.97
C LEU A 46 -4.17 -4.78 8.46
N ASP A 47 -4.18 -3.64 9.13
CA ASP A 47 -4.57 -3.54 10.54
C ASP A 47 -6.06 -3.24 10.70
N TYR A 48 -6.66 -2.54 9.74
CA TYR A 48 -8.07 -2.16 9.79
C TYR A 48 -8.69 -2.02 8.40
N LEU A 49 -9.96 -2.41 8.28
CA LEU A 49 -10.77 -2.24 7.08
C LEU A 49 -12.19 -1.80 7.46
N LYS A 50 -12.62 -0.64 6.96
CA LYS A 50 -14.01 -0.17 7.15
C LYS A 50 -14.42 0.83 6.07
N TRP A 51 -15.66 0.69 5.59
CA TRP A 51 -16.29 1.63 4.64
C TRP A 51 -15.42 1.98 3.42
N GLY A 52 -14.72 0.99 2.85
CA GLY A 52 -13.84 1.21 1.70
C GLY A 52 -12.51 1.89 2.03
N TYR A 53 -12.15 2.00 3.31
CA TYR A 53 -10.82 2.45 3.76
C TYR A 53 -10.04 1.32 4.42
N GLY A 54 -8.80 1.12 3.99
CA GLY A 54 -7.83 0.20 4.60
C GLY A 54 -6.70 0.97 5.30
N VAL A 55 -6.36 0.57 6.52
CA VAL A 55 -5.15 1.02 7.22
C VAL A 55 -4.13 -0.09 7.17
N TYR A 56 -3.03 0.17 6.48
CA TYR A 56 -1.92 -0.76 6.31
C TYR A 56 -0.72 -0.30 7.12
N ARG A 57 -0.22 -1.13 8.02
CA ARG A 57 1.05 -0.91 8.70
C ARG A 57 2.21 -1.26 7.79
N LEU A 58 3.23 -0.41 7.75
CA LEU A 58 4.49 -0.64 7.04
C LEU A 58 5.48 -1.45 7.89
N GLY A 59 6.28 -2.30 7.23
CA GLY A 59 7.42 -2.95 7.87
C GLY A 59 7.04 -4.12 8.78
N TYR A 60 6.00 -4.88 8.41
CA TYR A 60 5.79 -6.19 9.00
C TYR A 60 6.87 -7.14 8.44
N PHE A 61 7.88 -7.41 9.26
CA PHE A 61 8.89 -8.44 9.03
C PHE A 61 8.57 -9.55 10.02
N ASP A 62 8.16 -10.72 9.53
CA ASP A 62 8.35 -11.95 10.29
C ASP A 62 9.85 -12.32 10.30
#